data_AF-A0A814SGC0-F1
#
_entry.id   AF-A0A814SGC0-F1
#
_cell.length_a   1.000
_cell.length_b   1.000
_cell.length_c   1.000
_cell.angle_alpha   90.00
_cell.angle_beta   90.00
_cell.angle_gamma   90.00
#
_symmetry.space_group_name_H-M   'P 1'
#
loop_
_entity.id
_entity.type
_entity.pdbx_description
1 polymer ?
#
loop_
_entity_poly.entity_id
_entity_poly.type
_entity_poly.pdbx_seq_one_letter_code
_entity_poly.pdbx_strand_id
1 'polypeptide(L)'
;MILSRFRMEKWCHSPFFSDVAKGSFVRINIGQNNGEPVYRVCEISDVVETGKIYNLGSTRTNKGLRLKHGNNERVFRLEYVSNNEISDNEFQRWREAMIRQGISLPTLDDIDKKMKEIEKCKHYVLSNNDITKIVQEKKRFRKAPTNYAMSKNDLLKEIEMAKDENDIEREGELRKQLTEMEERASELDRKRSENISVMA
;
A
#
# COMPACT_ATOMS: atom_id res chain seq x y z
N MET A 1 6.46 -7.50 18.01
CA MET A 1 7.39 -7.84 16.91
C MET A 1 6.67 -8.31 15.64
N ILE A 2 5.64 -9.15 15.72
CA ILE A 2 4.96 -9.68 14.52
C ILE A 2 3.97 -8.66 13.94
N LEU A 3 4.00 -8.47 12.61
CA LEU A 3 3.07 -7.61 11.88
C LEU A 3 2.09 -8.45 11.06
N SER A 4 0.80 -8.27 11.31
CA SER A 4 -0.28 -8.88 10.53
C SER A 4 -0.62 -8.02 9.31
N ARG A 5 -1.21 -8.65 8.30
CA ARG A 5 -1.70 -7.94 7.10
C ARG A 5 -2.68 -6.82 7.45
N PHE A 6 -3.56 -7.02 8.45
CA PHE A 6 -4.47 -5.96 8.91
C PHE A 6 -3.76 -4.72 9.46
N ARG A 7 -2.65 -4.90 10.20
CA ARG A 7 -1.84 -3.76 10.66
C ARG A 7 -1.17 -3.07 9.49
N MET A 8 -0.62 -3.85 8.56
CA MET A 8 0.03 -3.32 7.37
C MET A 8 -0.95 -2.55 6.47
N GLU A 9 -2.18 -3.03 6.31
CA GLU A 9 -3.22 -2.32 5.54
C GLU A 9 -3.47 -0.92 6.10
N LYS A 10 -3.56 -0.79 7.43
CA LYS A 10 -3.75 0.52 8.09
C LYS A 10 -2.52 1.41 7.97
N TRP A 11 -1.33 0.84 8.09
CA TRP A 11 -0.08 1.59 8.17
C TRP A 11 0.62 1.80 6.83
N CYS A 12 0.26 1.11 5.75
CA CYS A 12 1.04 1.12 4.50
C CYS A 12 1.26 2.49 3.87
N HIS A 13 0.43 3.49 4.17
CA HIS A 13 0.57 4.88 3.71
C HIS A 13 1.13 5.82 4.79
N SER A 14 1.38 5.30 5.99
CA SER A 14 1.89 6.09 7.11
C SER A 14 3.39 6.34 6.94
N PRO A 15 3.90 7.54 7.30
CA PRO A 15 5.30 7.88 7.09
C PRO A 15 6.26 6.98 7.88
N PHE A 16 5.86 6.52 9.06
CA PHE A 16 6.65 5.64 9.92
C PHE A 16 6.64 4.16 9.49
N PHE A 17 5.87 3.79 8.46
CA PHE A 17 5.65 2.38 8.13
C PHE A 17 6.94 1.64 7.81
N SER A 18 7.83 2.25 7.03
CA SER A 18 9.10 1.64 6.62
C SER A 18 9.97 1.32 7.85
N ASP A 19 10.07 2.28 8.77
CA ASP A 19 10.93 2.17 9.95
C ASP A 19 10.39 1.12 10.93
N VAL A 20 9.08 1.12 11.17
CA VAL A 20 8.43 0.14 12.05
C VAL A 20 8.44 -1.26 11.44
N ALA A 21 8.25 -1.36 10.13
CA ALA A 21 8.27 -2.64 9.42
C ALA A 21 9.65 -3.29 9.46
N LYS A 22 10.73 -2.53 9.29
CA LYS A 22 12.11 -3.05 9.35
C LYS A 22 12.41 -3.68 10.71
N GLY A 23 12.99 -4.88 10.70
CA GLY A 23 13.29 -5.67 11.90
C GLY A 23 12.04 -6.28 12.56
N SER A 24 10.84 -6.07 12.01
CA SER A 24 9.64 -6.81 12.42
C SER A 24 9.57 -8.14 11.67
N PHE A 25 8.76 -9.06 12.20
CA PHE A 25 8.59 -10.40 11.63
C PHE A 25 7.20 -10.56 11.03
N VAL A 26 7.10 -11.41 10.00
CA VAL A 26 5.85 -11.72 9.32
C VAL A 26 5.71 -13.22 9.08
N ARG A 27 4.47 -13.68 9.09
CA ARG A 27 4.07 -14.97 8.57
C ARG A 27 3.69 -14.80 7.10
N ILE A 28 4.53 -15.27 6.19
CA ILE A 28 4.33 -15.11 4.75
C ILE A 28 3.90 -16.43 4.11
N ASN A 29 2.88 -16.38 3.26
CA ASN A 29 2.51 -17.51 2.41
C ASN A 29 3.51 -17.61 1.25
N ILE A 30 4.18 -18.76 1.13
CA ILE A 30 5.20 -19.00 0.09
C ILE A 30 4.72 -19.90 -1.05
N GLY A 31 3.43 -20.28 -1.05
CA GLY A 31 2.82 -21.17 -2.03
C GLY A 31 2.02 -22.29 -1.38
N GLN A 32 1.82 -23.36 -2.13
CA GLN A 32 1.09 -24.54 -1.69
C GLN A 32 1.95 -25.79 -1.89
N ASN A 33 1.83 -26.75 -0.98
CA ASN A 33 2.44 -28.07 -1.09
C ASN A 33 1.34 -29.11 -0.90
N ASN A 34 1.14 -30.00 -1.87
CA ASN A 34 0.07 -30.99 -1.87
C ASN A 34 -1.34 -30.40 -1.59
N GLY A 35 -1.59 -29.18 -2.10
CA GLY A 35 -2.85 -28.46 -1.92
C GLY A 35 -2.96 -27.67 -0.60
N GLU A 36 -2.04 -27.87 0.35
CA GLU A 36 -2.03 -27.12 1.61
C GLU A 36 -1.17 -25.86 1.51
N PRO A 37 -1.65 -24.70 1.99
CA PRO A 37 -0.87 -23.47 1.97
C PRO A 37 0.31 -23.55 2.95
N VAL A 38 1.51 -23.26 2.44
CA VAL A 38 2.75 -23.30 3.23
C VAL A 38 3.14 -21.90 3.67
N TYR A 39 3.35 -21.75 4.97
CA TYR A 39 3.76 -20.49 5.58
C TYR A 39 5.19 -20.58 6.13
N ARG A 40 5.89 -19.45 6.11
CA ARG A 40 7.19 -19.29 6.77
C ARG A 40 7.24 -18.01 7.58
N VAL A 41 8.05 -18.05 8.63
CA VAL A 41 8.44 -16.85 9.38
C VAL A 41 9.61 -16.20 8.64
N CYS A 42 9.46 -14.92 8.35
CA CYS A 42 10.52 -14.10 7.75
C CYS A 42 10.67 -12.80 8.52
N GLU A 43 11.91 -12.32 8.58
CA GLU A 43 12.24 -10.97 9.05
C GLU A 43 12.08 -9.98 7.88
N ILE A 44 11.54 -8.80 8.15
CA ILE A 44 11.50 -7.70 7.17
C ILE A 44 12.83 -6.96 7.24
N SER A 45 13.62 -7.07 6.17
CA SER A 45 14.87 -6.30 6.04
C SER A 45 14.64 -4.89 5.51
N ASP A 46 13.67 -4.72 4.61
CA ASP A 46 13.39 -3.44 3.96
C ASP A 46 11.97 -3.37 3.40
N VAL A 47 11.50 -2.14 3.14
CA VAL A 47 10.25 -1.88 2.42
C VAL A 47 10.60 -1.18 1.11
N VAL A 48 10.22 -1.79 -0.01
CA VAL A 48 10.56 -1.32 -1.36
C VAL A 48 9.29 -0.96 -2.14
N GLU A 49 9.41 -0.15 -3.19
CA GLU A 49 8.34 0.02 -4.17
C GLU A 49 8.50 -0.97 -5.33
N THR A 50 7.41 -1.62 -5.72
CA THR A 50 7.35 -2.51 -6.87
C THR A 50 6.70 -1.82 -8.07
N GLY A 51 6.94 -2.33 -9.28
CA GLY A 51 6.32 -1.77 -10.48
C GLY A 51 4.83 -2.07 -10.64
N LYS A 52 4.26 -3.00 -9.85
CA LYS A 52 2.86 -3.42 -9.97
C LYS A 52 2.04 -2.93 -8.77
N ILE A 53 1.01 -2.15 -9.04
CA ILE A 53 0.01 -1.73 -8.04
C ILE A 53 -0.99 -2.86 -7.83
N TYR A 54 -1.26 -3.22 -6.59
CA TYR A 54 -2.20 -4.27 -6.22
C TYR A 54 -3.12 -3.81 -5.08
N ASN A 55 -4.16 -4.58 -4.81
CA ASN A 55 -5.10 -4.31 -3.73
C ASN A 55 -4.59 -4.95 -2.43
N LEU A 56 -4.64 -4.20 -1.34
CA LEU A 56 -4.36 -4.66 0.01
C LEU A 56 -5.60 -4.38 0.86
N GLY A 57 -6.49 -5.37 0.96
CA GLY A 57 -7.79 -5.19 1.60
C GLY A 57 -8.60 -4.06 0.93
N SER A 58 -8.89 -3.01 1.69
CA SER A 58 -9.63 -1.82 1.26
C SER A 58 -8.78 -0.75 0.57
N THR A 59 -7.45 -0.90 0.55
CA THR A 59 -6.53 0.08 -0.05
C THR A 59 -5.75 -0.49 -1.23
N ARG A 60 -5.00 0.37 -1.91
CA ARG A 60 -4.11 -0.01 -3.02
C ARG A 60 -2.70 0.44 -2.70
N THR A 61 -1.72 -0.37 -3.03
CA THR A 61 -0.31 -0.07 -2.80
C THR A 61 0.54 -0.75 -3.87
N ASN A 62 1.72 -0.21 -4.11
CA ASN A 62 2.79 -0.87 -4.87
C ASN A 62 3.94 -1.30 -3.95
N LYS A 63 3.85 -1.08 -2.64
CA LYS A 63 4.93 -1.41 -1.70
C LYS A 63 5.13 -2.93 -1.64
N GLY A 64 6.35 -3.37 -1.40
CA GLY A 64 6.76 -4.75 -1.22
C GLY A 64 7.67 -4.84 0.00
N LEU A 65 7.67 -6.00 0.65
CA LEU A 65 8.54 -6.30 1.77
C LEU A 65 9.71 -7.11 1.26
N ARG A 66 10.93 -6.63 1.48
CA ARG A 66 12.12 -7.46 1.34
C ARG A 66 12.19 -8.33 2.60
N LEU A 67 12.03 -9.63 2.42
CA LEU A 67 11.93 -10.61 3.49
C LEU A 67 13.15 -11.51 3.50
N LYS A 68 13.68 -11.77 4.70
CA LYS A 68 14.78 -12.69 4.95
C LYS A 68 14.30 -13.93 5.69
N HIS A 69 14.70 -15.09 5.17
CA HIS A 69 14.57 -16.39 5.84
C HIS A 69 15.92 -17.10 5.78
N GLY A 70 16.71 -16.81 6.81
CA GLY A 70 18.12 -17.17 6.84
C GLY A 70 18.90 -16.26 5.90
N ASN A 71 19.75 -16.85 5.07
CA ASN A 71 20.51 -16.19 4.01
C ASN A 71 19.68 -15.95 2.74
N ASN A 72 18.46 -16.50 2.67
CA ASN A 72 17.59 -16.28 1.52
C ASN A 72 16.83 -14.96 1.69
N GLU A 73 16.92 -14.10 0.68
CA GLU A 73 16.22 -12.82 0.65
C GLU A 73 15.36 -12.71 -0.62
N ARG A 74 14.10 -12.31 -0.45
CA ARG A 74 13.18 -12.13 -1.59
C ARG A 74 12.14 -11.06 -1.27
N VAL A 75 11.71 -10.34 -2.30
CA VAL A 75 10.64 -9.33 -2.20
C VAL A 75 9.29 -10.01 -2.35
N PHE A 76 8.39 -9.77 -1.40
CA PHE A 76 7.00 -10.22 -1.43
C PHE A 76 6.06 -9.03 -1.34
N ARG A 77 4.87 -9.18 -1.92
CA ARG A 77 3.78 -8.22 -1.72
C ARG A 77 3.12 -8.42 -0.36
N LEU A 78 2.56 -7.35 0.19
CA LEU A 78 1.89 -7.33 1.49
C LEU A 78 0.65 -8.24 1.51
N GLU A 79 0.04 -8.52 0.34
CA GLU A 79 -1.16 -9.37 0.22
C GLU A 79 -0.94 -10.81 0.68
N TYR A 80 0.31 -11.31 0.59
CA TYR A 80 0.69 -12.67 1.00
C TYR A 80 0.98 -12.81 2.49
N VAL A 81 0.98 -11.70 3.24
CA VAL A 81 1.16 -11.72 4.69
C VAL A 81 -0.11 -12.29 5.34
N SER A 82 0.07 -13.21 6.27
CA SER A 82 -1.04 -13.81 7.02
C SER A 82 -1.53 -12.87 8.12
N ASN A 83 -2.81 -13.02 8.49
CA ASN A 83 -3.36 -12.39 9.69
C ASN A 83 -3.27 -13.29 10.93
N ASN A 84 -3.03 -14.59 10.74
CA ASN A 84 -2.94 -15.55 11.82
C ASN A 84 -1.58 -15.48 12.50
N GLU A 85 -1.55 -15.94 13.74
CA GLU A 85 -0.31 -16.09 14.50
C GLU A 85 0.61 -17.14 13.86
N ILE A 86 1.89 -17.03 14.18
CA ILE A 86 2.90 -18.01 13.78
C ILE A 86 2.64 -19.27 14.58
N SER A 87 2.59 -20.42 13.91
CA SER A 87 2.46 -21.70 14.62
C SER A 87 3.81 -22.15 15.20
N ASP A 88 3.77 -22.98 16.24
CA ASP A 88 4.99 -23.51 16.86
C ASP A 88 5.89 -24.23 15.83
N ASN A 89 5.29 -25.01 14.92
CA ASN A 89 6.03 -25.71 13.87
C ASN A 89 6.72 -24.73 12.90
N GLU A 90 6.06 -23.64 12.52
CA GLU A 90 6.66 -22.59 11.68
C GLU A 90 7.82 -21.90 12.39
N PHE A 91 7.66 -21.61 13.69
CA PHE A 91 8.70 -21.01 14.51
C PHE A 91 9.90 -21.94 14.69
N GLN A 92 9.68 -23.23 15.00
CA GLN A 92 10.76 -24.21 15.13
C GLN A 92 11.56 -24.33 13.83
N ARG A 93 10.88 -24.44 12.68
CA ARG A 93 11.54 -24.48 11.36
C ARG A 93 12.37 -23.24 11.08
N TRP A 94 11.86 -22.06 11.43
CA TRP A 94 12.63 -20.82 11.32
C TRP A 94 13.85 -20.81 12.23
N ARG A 95 13.70 -21.22 13.50
CA ARG A 95 14.80 -21.28 14.47
C ARG A 95 15.89 -22.24 14.00
N GLU A 96 15.52 -23.43 13.56
CA GLU A 96 16.44 -24.41 12.99
C GLU A 96 17.18 -23.87 11.75
N ALA A 97 16.47 -23.15 10.88
CA ALA A 97 17.08 -22.54 9.71
C ALA A 97 18.10 -21.46 10.09
N MET A 98 17.80 -20.61 11.09
CA MET A 98 18.76 -19.59 11.58
C MET A 98 20.00 -20.25 12.19
N ILE A 99 19.81 -21.24 13.08
CA ILE A 99 20.91 -21.95 13.76
C ILE A 99 21.80 -22.65 12.74
N ARG A 100 21.20 -23.38 11.79
CA ARG A 100 21.94 -24.10 10.74
C ARG A 100 22.82 -23.18 9.89
N GLN A 101 22.38 -21.93 9.72
CA GLN A 101 23.08 -20.95 8.88
C GLN A 101 23.97 -20.00 9.70
N GLY A 102 24.11 -20.24 11.01
CA GLY A 102 24.96 -19.44 11.89
C GLY A 102 24.44 -18.01 12.13
N ILE A 103 23.14 -17.77 11.94
CA ILE A 103 22.53 -16.46 12.13
C ILE A 103 22.05 -16.34 13.57
N SER A 104 22.46 -15.26 14.24
CA SER A 104 22.04 -14.95 15.60
C SER A 104 20.53 -14.71 15.68
N LEU A 105 19.87 -15.35 16.64
CA LEU A 105 18.47 -15.10 16.94
C LEU A 105 18.32 -13.73 17.64
N PRO A 106 17.21 -13.01 17.43
CA PRO A 106 16.91 -11.80 18.17
C PRO A 106 16.90 -12.07 19.69
N THR A 107 17.46 -11.15 20.47
CA THR A 107 17.43 -11.26 21.92
C THR A 107 16.07 -10.86 22.48
N LEU A 108 15.77 -11.23 23.72
CA LEU A 108 14.55 -10.78 24.40
C LEU A 108 14.47 -9.25 24.50
N ASP A 109 15.60 -8.58 24.68
CA ASP A 109 15.67 -7.11 24.74
C ASP A 109 15.36 -6.48 23.37
N ASP A 110 15.84 -7.06 22.27
CA ASP A 110 15.48 -6.60 20.92
C ASP A 110 13.97 -6.73 20.67
N ILE A 111 13.39 -7.85 21.12
CA ILE A 111 11.95 -8.10 21.02
C ILE A 111 11.16 -7.07 21.81
N ASP A 112 11.55 -6.80 23.06
CA ASP A 112 10.89 -5.82 23.92
C ASP A 112 10.99 -4.39 23.39
N LYS A 113 12.18 -3.99 22.90
CA LYS A 113 12.38 -2.70 22.23
C LYS A 113 11.47 -2.55 21.02
N LYS A 114 11.41 -3.58 20.16
CA LYS A 114 10.56 -3.56 18.95
C LYS A 114 9.07 -3.57 19.31
N MET A 115 8.67 -4.27 20.37
CA MET A 115 7.28 -4.23 20.86
C MET A 115 6.87 -2.83 21.32
N LYS A 116 7.74 -2.15 22.09
CA LYS A 116 7.50 -0.77 22.53
C LYS A 116 7.41 0.20 21.35
N GLU A 117 8.24 0.02 20.33
CA GLU A 117 8.19 0.82 19.10
C GLU A 117 6.85 0.65 18.37
N ILE A 118 6.43 -0.60 18.13
CA ILE A 118 5.14 -0.91 17.49
C ILE A 118 3.97 -0.33 18.31
N GLU A 119 4.04 -0.39 19.64
CA GLU A 119 3.01 0.16 20.52
C GLU A 119 2.94 1.69 20.41
N LYS A 120 4.08 2.39 20.41
CA LYS A 120 4.12 3.85 20.19
C LYS A 120 3.47 4.24 18.87
N CYS A 121 3.68 3.47 17.81
CA CYS A 121 3.11 3.75 16.50
C CYS A 121 1.59 3.52 16.41
N LYS A 122 1.01 2.69 17.29
CA LYS A 122 -0.46 2.57 17.39
C LYS A 122 -1.11 3.84 17.90
N HIS A 123 -0.43 4.55 18.81
CA HIS A 123 -0.90 5.79 19.42
C HIS A 123 -0.34 7.04 18.74
N TYR A 124 0.32 6.88 17.58
CA TYR A 124 0.88 8.01 16.85
C TYR A 124 -0.24 8.93 16.35
N VAL A 125 -0.20 10.19 16.79
CA VAL A 125 -1.11 11.23 16.32
C VAL A 125 -0.56 11.78 15.01
N LEU A 126 -1.29 11.57 13.91
CA LEU A 126 -0.92 12.07 12.59
C LEU A 126 -0.93 13.60 12.59
N SER A 127 0.18 14.21 12.19
CA SER A 127 0.24 15.65 11.96
C SER A 127 -0.51 16.04 10.68
N ASN A 128 -0.85 17.32 10.52
CA ASN A 128 -1.45 17.83 9.27
C ASN A 128 -0.58 17.52 8.04
N ASN A 129 0.75 17.60 8.19
CA ASN A 129 1.68 17.23 7.12
C ASN A 129 1.61 15.74 6.77
N ASP A 130 1.49 14.87 7.78
CA ASP A 130 1.37 13.42 7.58
C ASP A 130 0.06 13.07 6.88
N ILE A 131 -1.04 13.74 7.25
CA ILE A 131 -2.34 13.58 6.59
C ILE A 131 -2.23 13.97 5.11
N THR A 132 -1.60 15.11 4.79
CA THR A 132 -1.40 15.53 3.40
C THR A 132 -0.60 14.48 2.62
N LYS A 133 0.48 13.95 3.19
CA LYS A 133 1.29 12.89 2.55
C LYS A 133 0.48 11.60 2.33
N ILE A 134 -0.28 11.15 3.33
CA ILE A 134 -1.16 9.97 3.22
C ILE A 134 -2.18 10.17 2.11
N VAL A 135 -2.80 11.36 2.03
CA VAL A 135 -3.78 11.68 0.98
C VAL A 135 -3.12 11.67 -0.39
N GLN A 136 -1.91 12.24 -0.54
CA GLN A 136 -1.16 12.22 -1.79
C GLN A 136 -0.77 10.80 -2.22
N GLU A 137 -0.26 9.96 -1.31
CA GLU A 137 0.05 8.55 -1.60
C GLU A 137 -1.21 7.78 -2.02
N LYS A 138 -2.33 7.93 -1.30
CA LYS A 138 -3.59 7.27 -1.67
C LYS A 138 -4.13 7.76 -3.02
N LYS A 139 -3.95 9.04 -3.36
CA LYS A 139 -4.33 9.60 -4.67
C LYS A 139 -3.53 8.97 -5.80
N ARG A 140 -2.23 8.68 -5.61
CA ARG A 140 -1.34 8.04 -6.62
C ARG A 140 -1.89 6.69 -7.11
N PHE A 141 -2.61 5.97 -6.26
CA PHE A 141 -3.14 4.63 -6.58
C PHE A 141 -4.65 4.59 -6.83
N ARG A 142 -5.36 5.73 -6.76
CA ARG A 142 -6.78 5.76 -7.16
C ARG A 142 -6.89 5.51 -8.67
N LYS A 143 -7.79 4.60 -9.06
CA LYS A 143 -8.21 4.51 -10.46
C LYS A 143 -8.89 5.83 -10.80
N ALA A 144 -8.25 6.67 -11.60
CA ALA A 144 -8.95 7.85 -12.10
C ALA A 144 -10.04 7.39 -13.12
N PRO A 145 -11.24 8.00 -13.13
CA PRO A 145 -11.54 9.25 -12.42
C PRO A 145 -12.90 9.26 -11.68
N THR A 146 -12.90 8.96 -10.38
CA THR A 146 -13.97 9.49 -9.48
C THR A 146 -13.86 11.01 -9.35
N ASN A 147 -12.65 11.56 -9.58
CA ASN A 147 -12.42 13.00 -9.67
C ASN A 147 -13.06 13.63 -10.92
N TYR A 148 -13.21 12.90 -12.03
CA TYR A 148 -13.85 13.48 -13.22
C TYR A 148 -15.33 13.70 -12.95
N ALA A 149 -16.06 12.71 -12.43
CA ALA A 149 -17.48 12.89 -12.13
C ALA A 149 -17.73 13.97 -11.06
N MET A 150 -16.85 14.09 -10.07
CA MET A 150 -16.95 15.09 -9.01
C MET A 150 -16.53 16.49 -9.50
N SER A 151 -15.35 16.63 -10.10
CA SER A 151 -14.88 17.89 -10.69
C SER A 151 -15.75 18.34 -11.87
N LYS A 152 -16.35 17.42 -12.63
CA LYS A 152 -17.39 17.73 -13.63
C LYS A 152 -18.64 18.28 -12.96
N ASN A 153 -19.12 17.67 -11.88
CA ASN A 153 -20.26 18.21 -11.13
C ASN A 153 -19.96 19.59 -10.54
N ASP A 154 -18.76 19.81 -9.99
CA ASP A 154 -18.36 21.09 -9.42
C ASP A 154 -18.25 22.17 -10.51
N LEU A 155 -17.61 21.86 -11.65
CA LEU A 155 -17.54 22.77 -12.80
C LEU A 155 -18.93 23.07 -13.39
N LEU A 156 -19.83 22.08 -13.47
CA LEU A 156 -21.20 22.29 -13.95
C LEU A 156 -21.98 23.24 -13.03
N LYS A 157 -21.81 23.11 -11.71
CA LYS A 157 -22.41 24.03 -10.73
C LYS A 157 -21.83 25.44 -10.86
N GLU A 158 -20.52 25.59 -11.01
CA GLU A 158 -19.90 26.91 -11.21
C GLU A 158 -20.35 27.58 -12.52
N ILE A 159 -20.54 26.80 -13.60
CA ILE A 159 -21.10 27.31 -14.87
C ILE A 159 -22.54 27.81 -14.66
N GLU A 160 -23.37 27.06 -13.93
CA GLU A 160 -24.75 27.44 -13.64
C GLU A 160 -24.80 28.73 -12.82
N MET A 161 -23.93 28.86 -11.80
CA MET A 161 -23.79 30.09 -11.01
C MET A 161 -23.32 31.28 -11.84
N ALA A 162 -22.28 31.12 -12.67
CA ALA A 162 -21.79 32.19 -13.53
C ALA A 162 -22.85 32.65 -14.56
N LYS A 163 -23.67 31.71 -15.03
CA LYS A 163 -24.79 32.00 -15.94
C LYS A 163 -25.90 32.77 -15.24
N ASP A 164 -26.23 32.42 -14.00
CA ASP A 164 -27.22 33.14 -13.18
C ASP A 164 -26.74 34.56 -12.84
N GLU A 165 -25.43 34.76 -12.68
CA GLU A 165 -24.78 36.06 -12.46
C GLU A 165 -24.56 36.88 -13.74
N ASN A 166 -24.91 36.34 -14.92
CA ASN A 166 -24.65 36.94 -16.24
C ASN A 166 -23.15 37.25 -16.52
N ASP A 167 -22.25 36.51 -15.87
CA ASP A 167 -20.79 36.60 -16.09
C ASP A 167 -20.38 35.73 -17.28
N ILE A 168 -20.52 36.29 -18.48
CA ILE A 168 -20.27 35.62 -19.76
C ILE A 168 -18.80 35.20 -19.90
N GLU A 169 -17.88 35.99 -19.36
CA GLU A 169 -16.44 35.72 -19.44
C GLU A 169 -16.09 34.50 -18.58
N ARG A 170 -16.59 34.47 -17.33
CA ARG A 170 -16.37 33.35 -16.42
C ARG A 170 -17.05 32.07 -16.88
N GLU A 171 -18.27 32.17 -17.43
CA GLU A 171 -18.97 31.02 -18.02
C GLU A 171 -18.13 30.40 -19.16
N GLY A 172 -17.57 31.23 -20.04
CA GLY A 172 -16.72 30.81 -21.15
C GLY A 172 -15.46 30.07 -20.70
N GLU A 173 -14.77 30.60 -19.69
CA GLU A 173 -13.58 29.96 -19.11
C GLU A 173 -13.90 28.59 -18.49
N LEU A 174 -14.98 28.51 -17.71
CA LEU A 174 -15.38 27.28 -17.02
C LEU A 174 -15.83 26.20 -18.02
N ARG A 175 -16.56 26.59 -19.07
CA ARG A 175 -16.92 25.67 -20.16
C ARG A 175 -15.70 25.14 -20.89
N LYS A 176 -14.71 25.99 -21.18
CA LYS A 176 -13.46 25.56 -21.82
C LYS A 176 -12.69 24.57 -20.94
N GLN A 177 -12.61 24.83 -19.64
CA GLN A 177 -11.99 23.91 -18.67
C GLN A 177 -12.72 22.57 -18.61
N LEU A 178 -14.05 22.58 -18.68
CA LEU A 178 -14.85 21.36 -18.74
C LEU A 178 -14.50 20.56 -20.00
N THR A 179 -14.51 21.18 -21.19
CA THR A 179 -14.19 20.50 -22.46
C THR A 179 -12.78 19.89 -22.46
N GLU A 180 -11.76 20.63 -22.04
CA GLU A 180 -10.39 20.08 -21.91
C GLU A 180 -10.34 18.87 -20.96
N MET A 181 -11.13 18.91 -19.88
CA MET A 181 -11.22 17.81 -18.93
C MET A 181 -11.87 16.57 -19.55
N GLU A 182 -12.94 16.74 -20.35
CA GLU A 182 -13.61 15.64 -21.06
C GLU A 182 -12.72 15.01 -22.14
N GLU A 183 -11.99 15.83 -22.90
CA GLU A 183 -11.04 15.37 -23.93
C GLU A 183 -9.90 14.55 -23.32
N ARG A 184 -9.27 15.05 -22.25
CA ARG A 184 -8.22 14.30 -21.53
C ARG A 184 -8.75 12.98 -20.96
N ALA A 185 -9.99 12.96 -20.46
CA ALA A 185 -10.61 11.73 -19.96
C ALA A 185 -10.82 10.71 -21.09
N SER A 186 -11.31 11.15 -22.24
CA SER A 186 -11.50 10.32 -23.43
C SER A 186 -10.19 9.74 -23.96
N GLU A 187 -9.12 10.54 -24.04
CA GLU A 187 -7.79 10.05 -24.45
C GLU A 187 -7.22 8.99 -23.51
N LEU A 188 -7.41 9.17 -22.20
CA LEU A 188 -6.95 8.22 -21.20
C LEU A 188 -7.69 6.89 -21.30
N ASP A 189 -9.00 6.90 -21.58
CA ASP A 189 -9.79 5.69 -21.78
C ASP A 189 -9.45 4.97 -23.10
N ARG A 190 -9.14 5.72 -24.17
CA ARG A 190 -8.63 5.13 -25.42
C ARG A 190 -7.30 4.41 -25.21
N LYS A 191 -6.32 5.06 -24.56
CA LYS A 191 -5.00 4.48 -24.24
C LYS A 191 -5.10 3.26 -23.31
N ARG A 192 -6.10 3.20 -22.42
CA ARG A 192 -6.37 2.03 -21.58
C ARG A 192 -6.89 0.85 -22.40
N SER A 193 -7.82 1.11 -23.30
CA SER A 193 -8.42 0.09 -24.17
C SER A 193 -7.38 -0.53 -25.10
N GLU A 194 -6.49 0.29 -25.65
CA GLU A 194 -5.33 -0.13 -26.45
C GLU A 194 -4.36 -1.01 -25.62
N ASN A 195 -3.99 -0.59 -24.41
CA ASN A 195 -3.08 -1.38 -23.55
C ASN A 195 -3.67 -2.72 -23.09
N ILE A 196 -4.99 -2.81 -22.88
CA ILE A 196 -5.66 -4.06 -22.52
C ILE A 196 -5.69 -5.02 -23.72
N SER A 197 -5.92 -4.51 -24.93
CA SER A 197 -5.91 -5.31 -26.17
C SER A 197 -4.52 -5.85 -26.54
N VAL A 198 -3.44 -5.21 -26.07
CA VAL A 198 -2.05 -5.65 -26.34
C VAL A 198 -1.57 -6.69 -25.30
N MET A 199 -2.27 -6.84 -24.17
CA MET A 199 -1.95 -7.80 -23.10
C MET A 199 -2.86 -9.04 -23.08
N ALA A 200 -3.89 -9.10 -23.94
CA ALA A 200 -4.77 -10.25 -24.14
C ALA A 200 -4.28 -11.08 -25.32
#